data_AF-A0A1N6ZJP3-F1
#
_entry.id   AF-A0A1N6ZJP3-F1
#
_cell.length_a   1.000
_cell.length_b   1.000
_cell.length_c   1.000
_cell.angle_alpha   90.00
_cell.angle_beta   90.00
_cell.angle_gamma   90.00
#
_symmetry.space_group_name_H-M   'P 1'
#
loop_
_entity.id
_entity.type
_entity.pdbx_description
1 polymer ?
#
loop_
_entity_poly.entity_id
_entity_poly.type
_entity_poly.pdbx_seq_one_letter_code
_entity_poly.pdbx_strand_id
1 'polypeptide(L)'
;MDTREAIPDAVYRAIFYGILGYFALLLYGQSAGEPVAILAAEFVFGVIAIGVGTVLFIQTRETTTSPALLGAAVCLVAGGMFQFGYLFTRVLVLDQVSSIVVFAGIGLYLYAVWYAE
;
A
#
# COMPACT_ATOMS: atom_id res chain seq x y z
N MET A 1 -16.45 -22.00 20.50
CA MET A 1 -15.72 -22.31 19.26
C MET A 1 -15.35 -20.95 18.68
N ASP A 2 -14.12 -20.51 18.99
CA ASP A 2 -13.61 -19.18 18.68
C ASP A 2 -13.04 -19.22 17.24
N THR A 3 -13.80 -18.73 16.27
CA THR A 3 -13.38 -18.62 14.86
C THR A 3 -12.58 -17.33 14.64
N ARG A 4 -11.51 -17.13 15.40
CA ARG A 4 -10.38 -16.36 14.89
C ARG A 4 -9.67 -17.27 13.91
N GLU A 5 -10.12 -17.27 12.66
CA GLU A 5 -9.38 -17.89 11.56
C GLU A 5 -7.98 -17.28 11.59
N ALA A 6 -7.01 -18.02 12.14
CA ALA A 6 -5.61 -17.64 12.04
C ALA A 6 -5.31 -17.58 10.54
N ILE A 7 -5.04 -16.37 10.02
CA ILE A 7 -4.71 -16.18 8.61
C ILE A 7 -3.57 -17.15 8.28
N PRO A 8 -3.72 -18.04 7.28
CA PRO A 8 -2.72 -19.06 7.01
C PRO A 8 -1.36 -18.43 6.72
N ASP A 9 -0.27 -19.02 7.22
CA ASP A 9 1.12 -18.57 6.94
C ASP A 9 1.43 -18.49 5.43
N ALA A 10 0.70 -19.23 4.61
CA ALA A 10 0.76 -19.13 3.15
C ALA A 10 0.38 -17.73 2.64
N VAL A 11 -0.60 -17.07 3.25
CA VAL A 11 -1.06 -15.72 2.87
C VAL A 11 0.00 -14.68 3.23
N TYR A 12 0.58 -14.73 4.43
CA TYR A 12 1.68 -13.83 4.81
C TYR A 12 2.88 -13.97 3.87
N ARG A 13 3.26 -15.21 3.53
CA ARG A 13 4.33 -15.47 2.56
C ARG A 13 3.98 -14.93 1.17
N ALA A 14 2.74 -15.11 0.72
CA ALA A 14 2.29 -14.58 -0.58
C ALA A 14 2.37 -13.05 -0.62
N ILE A 15 1.95 -12.35 0.44
CA ILE A 15 2.09 -10.89 0.56
C ILE A 15 3.57 -10.49 0.51
N PHE A 16 4.42 -11.18 1.29
CA PHE A 16 5.86 -10.93 1.29
C PHE A 16 6.50 -11.12 -0.08
N TYR A 17 6.19 -12.22 -0.77
CA TYR A 17 6.66 -12.44 -2.14
C TYR A 17 6.09 -11.43 -3.13
N GLY A 18 4.86 -10.94 -2.93
CA GLY A 18 4.29 -9.85 -3.72
C GLY A 18 5.09 -8.55 -3.56
N ILE A 19 5.48 -8.21 -2.32
CA ILE A 19 6.33 -7.04 -2.03
C ILE A 19 7.71 -7.22 -2.66
N LEU A 20 8.34 -8.38 -2.51
CA LEU A 20 9.62 -8.67 -3.17
C LEU A 20 9.50 -8.60 -4.69
N GLY A 21 8.41 -9.11 -5.26
CA GLY A 21 8.10 -9.06 -6.69
C GLY A 21 7.99 -7.62 -7.19
N TYR A 22 7.34 -6.73 -6.44
CA TYR A 22 7.31 -5.30 -6.74
C TYR A 22 8.73 -4.71 -6.87
N PHE A 23 9.60 -4.92 -5.87
CA PHE A 23 10.96 -4.40 -5.90
C PHE A 23 11.80 -5.01 -7.02
N ALA A 24 11.62 -6.31 -7.30
CA ALA A 24 12.29 -6.98 -8.41
C ALA A 24 11.87 -6.42 -9.77
N LEU A 25 10.57 -6.20 -9.98
CA LEU A 25 10.02 -5.58 -11.21
C LEU A 25 10.52 -4.14 -11.37
N LEU A 26 10.53 -3.37 -10.29
CA LEU A 26 11.02 -2.00 -10.29
C LEU A 26 12.50 -1.96 -10.68
N LEU A 27 13.33 -2.78 -10.04
CA LEU A 27 14.77 -2.84 -10.32
C LEU A 27 15.04 -3.29 -11.76
N TYR A 28 14.33 -4.32 -12.22
CA TYR A 28 14.45 -4.81 -13.59
C TYR A 28 14.02 -3.74 -14.60
N GLY A 29 12.85 -3.13 -14.42
CA GLY A 29 12.34 -2.09 -15.32
C GLY A 29 13.28 -0.89 -15.42
N GLN A 30 13.85 -0.45 -14.31
CA GLN A 30 14.81 0.67 -14.27
C GLN A 30 16.16 0.30 -14.90
N SER A 31 16.69 -0.89 -14.62
CA SER A 31 18.01 -1.31 -15.12
C SER A 31 18.01 -1.75 -16.58
N ALA A 32 16.95 -2.42 -17.03
CA ALA A 32 16.78 -2.88 -18.41
C ALA A 32 16.13 -1.82 -19.31
N GLY A 33 15.59 -0.73 -18.75
CA GLY A 33 14.83 0.28 -19.49
C GLY A 33 13.52 -0.27 -20.06
N GLU A 34 12.93 -1.29 -19.41
CA GLU A 34 11.75 -1.99 -19.91
C GLU A 34 10.46 -1.36 -19.36
N PRO A 35 9.71 -0.59 -20.17
CA PRO A 35 8.59 0.20 -19.68
C PRO A 35 7.44 -0.67 -19.17
N VAL A 36 7.25 -1.87 -19.73
CA VAL A 36 6.18 -2.79 -19.28
C VAL A 36 6.42 -3.27 -17.85
N ALA A 37 7.68 -3.52 -17.48
CA ALA A 37 8.04 -3.93 -16.12
C ALA A 37 7.81 -2.82 -15.10
N ILE A 38 8.09 -1.57 -15.47
CA ILE A 38 7.82 -0.39 -14.64
C ILE A 38 6.30 -0.29 -14.38
N LEU A 39 5.48 -0.46 -15.42
CA LEU A 39 4.02 -0.40 -15.28
C LEU A 39 3.44 -1.54 -14.46
N ALA A 40 4.00 -2.74 -14.60
CA ALA A 40 3.66 -3.85 -13.74
C ALA A 40 4.00 -3.54 -12.26
N ALA A 41 5.16 -2.94 -12.00
CA ALA A 41 5.55 -2.52 -10.65
C ALA A 41 4.58 -1.47 -10.08
N GLU A 42 4.22 -0.46 -10.86
CA GLU A 42 3.25 0.57 -10.46
C GLU A 42 1.87 -0.02 -10.13
N PHE A 43 1.40 -0.98 -10.94
CA PHE A 43 0.16 -1.69 -10.68
C PHE A 43 0.22 -2.44 -9.35
N VAL A 44 1.27 -3.23 -9.13
CA VAL A 44 1.46 -4.00 -7.89
C VAL A 44 1.55 -3.08 -6.67
N PHE A 45 2.26 -1.95 -6.80
CA PHE A 45 2.32 -0.93 -5.75
C PHE A 45 0.93 -0.40 -5.37
N GLY A 46 0.10 -0.06 -6.36
CA GLY A 46 -1.27 0.37 -6.12
C GLY A 46 -2.10 -0.68 -5.36
N VAL A 47 -1.98 -1.96 -5.73
CA VAL A 47 -2.65 -3.07 -5.01
C VAL A 47 -2.17 -3.16 -3.57
N ILE A 48 -0.87 -3.11 -3.32
CA ILE A 48 -0.29 -3.17 -1.97
C ILE A 48 -0.80 -1.99 -1.12
N ALA A 49 -0.78 -0.77 -1.66
CA ALA A 49 -1.21 0.43 -0.94
C ALA A 49 -2.69 0.33 -0.51
N ILE A 50 -3.58 -0.08 -1.43
CA ILE A 50 -5.00 -0.29 -1.11
C ILE A 50 -5.16 -1.43 -0.09
N GLY A 51 -4.44 -2.54 -0.25
CA GLY A 51 -4.52 -3.68 0.65
C GLY A 51 -4.12 -3.30 2.08
N VAL A 52 -2.96 -2.68 2.26
CA VAL A 52 -2.46 -2.23 3.57
C VAL A 52 -3.40 -1.18 4.17
N GLY A 53 -3.83 -0.19 3.39
CA GLY A 53 -4.79 0.82 3.86
C GLY A 53 -6.12 0.22 4.31
N THR A 54 -6.61 -0.79 3.61
CA THR A 54 -7.84 -1.52 4.00
C THR A 54 -7.65 -2.27 5.31
N VAL A 55 -6.51 -2.95 5.51
CA VAL A 55 -6.20 -3.65 6.76
C VAL A 55 -6.14 -2.66 7.93
N LEU A 56 -5.48 -1.52 7.76
CA LEU A 56 -5.44 -0.46 8.79
C LEU A 56 -6.83 0.07 9.12
N PHE A 57 -7.69 0.26 8.10
CA PHE A 57 -9.07 0.69 8.32
C PHE A 57 -9.85 -0.32 9.17
N ILE A 58 -9.71 -1.61 8.91
CA ILE A 58 -10.35 -2.67 9.70
C ILE A 58 -9.82 -2.64 11.15
N GLN A 59 -8.50 -2.55 11.34
CA GLN A 59 -7.90 -2.46 12.67
C GLN A 59 -8.41 -1.25 13.49
N THR A 60 -8.64 -0.09 12.84
CA THR A 60 -9.21 1.07 13.53
C THR A 60 -10.64 0.88 14.04
N ARG A 61 -11.39 -0.06 13.47
CA ARG A 61 -12.74 -0.41 13.92
C ARG A 61 -12.74 -1.40 15.08
N GLU A 62 -11.72 -2.26 15.14
CA GLU A 62 -11.62 -3.32 16.15
C GLU A 62 -10.92 -2.86 17.44
N THR A 63 -10.04 -1.86 17.35
CA THR A 63 -9.28 -1.31 18.49
C THR A 63 -9.70 0.13 18.79
N THR A 64 -9.32 0.68 19.96
CA THR A 64 -9.49 2.10 20.29
C THR A 64 -9.10 2.98 19.11
N THR A 65 -10.05 3.78 18.62
CA THR A 65 -9.93 4.53 17.37
C THR A 65 -8.81 5.57 17.47
N SER A 66 -7.64 5.25 16.93
CA SER A 66 -6.55 6.22 16.75
C SER A 66 -6.81 7.02 15.47
N PRO A 67 -7.03 8.35 15.55
CA PRO A 67 -7.27 9.18 14.37
C PRO A 67 -6.07 9.17 13.41
N ALA A 68 -4.85 8.95 13.93
CA ALA A 68 -3.66 8.81 13.11
C ALA A 68 -3.69 7.53 12.25
N LEU A 69 -4.14 6.41 12.82
CA LEU A 69 -4.24 5.14 12.09
C LEU A 69 -5.36 5.20 11.03
N LEU A 70 -6.45 5.91 11.32
CA LEU A 70 -7.52 6.17 10.34
C LEU A 70 -7.02 7.06 9.20
N GLY A 71 -6.28 8.13 9.52
CA GLY A 71 -5.64 8.97 8.52
C GLY A 71 -4.67 8.17 7.64
N ALA A 72 -3.86 7.31 8.24
CA ALA A 72 -2.95 6.42 7.53
C ALA A 72 -3.71 5.52 6.54
N ALA A 73 -4.79 4.87 6.99
CA ALA A 73 -5.63 4.02 6.16
C ALA A 73 -6.20 4.78 4.95
N VAL A 74 -6.82 5.94 5.18
CA VAL A 74 -7.42 6.76 4.12
C VAL A 74 -6.38 7.22 3.12
N CYS A 75 -5.23 7.70 3.60
CA CYS A 75 -4.12 8.10 2.75
C CYS A 75 -3.62 6.93 1.89
N LEU A 76 -3.36 5.76 2.46
CA LEU A 76 -2.87 4.62 1.67
C LEU A 76 -3.87 4.16 0.60
N VAL A 77 -5.16 4.09 0.91
CA VAL A 77 -6.20 3.74 -0.07
C VAL A 77 -6.29 4.80 -1.16
N ALA A 78 -6.38 6.09 -0.80
CA ALA A 78 -6.46 7.19 -1.76
C ALA A 78 -5.21 7.25 -2.65
N GLY A 79 -4.03 7.08 -2.07
CA GLY A 79 -2.77 7.01 -2.79
C GLY A 79 -2.74 5.87 -3.81
N GLY A 80 -3.14 4.66 -3.40
CA GLY A 80 -3.27 3.53 -4.33
C GLY A 80 -4.28 3.78 -5.45
N MET A 81 -5.43 4.41 -5.15
CA MET A 81 -6.40 4.81 -6.16
C MET A 81 -5.85 5.84 -7.15
N PHE A 82 -5.07 6.82 -6.68
CA PHE A 82 -4.39 7.77 -7.56
C PHE A 82 -3.35 7.09 -8.46
N GLN A 83 -2.65 6.06 -7.96
CA GLN A 83 -1.72 5.28 -8.78
C GLN A 83 -2.45 4.60 -9.95
N PHE A 84 -3.59 3.98 -9.68
CA PHE A 84 -4.42 3.41 -10.76
C PHE A 84 -4.91 4.49 -11.72
N GLY A 85 -5.34 5.64 -11.19
CA GLY A 85 -5.71 6.78 -12.02
C GLY A 85 -4.57 7.21 -12.95
N TYR A 86 -3.33 7.27 -12.45
CA TYR A 86 -2.15 7.52 -13.28
C TYR A 86 -1.96 6.43 -14.34
N LEU A 87 -2.07 5.15 -13.99
CA LEU A 87 -1.88 4.03 -14.91
C LEU A 87 -2.79 4.13 -16.16
N PHE A 88 -4.05 4.55 -15.95
CA PHE A 88 -5.05 4.68 -17.01
C PHE A 88 -5.00 6.03 -17.75
N THR A 89 -4.64 7.13 -17.07
CA THR A 89 -4.69 8.48 -17.67
C THR A 89 -3.34 9.01 -18.13
N ARG A 90 -2.24 8.44 -17.62
CA ARG A 90 -0.85 8.90 -17.82
C ARG A 90 -0.59 10.34 -17.40
N VAL A 91 -1.43 10.90 -16.53
CA VAL A 91 -1.28 12.26 -16.02
C VAL A 91 -0.24 12.29 -14.91
N LEU A 92 0.93 12.87 -15.16
CA LEU A 92 2.07 12.91 -14.23
C LEU A 92 1.72 13.46 -12.83
N VAL A 93 0.76 14.39 -12.75
CA VAL A 93 0.29 14.95 -11.48
C VAL A 93 -0.32 13.87 -10.57
N LEU A 94 -1.01 12.88 -11.13
CA LEU A 94 -1.61 11.80 -10.34
C LEU A 94 -0.55 10.89 -9.70
N ASP A 95 0.57 10.66 -10.40
CA ASP A 95 1.69 9.88 -9.89
C ASP A 95 2.40 10.60 -8.71
N GLN A 96 2.64 11.90 -8.86
CA GLN A 96 3.21 12.73 -7.79
C GLN A 96 2.29 12.80 -6.56
N VAL A 97 1.00 13.05 -6.79
CA VAL A 97 0.01 13.09 -5.71
C VAL A 97 -0.11 11.73 -5.04
N SER A 98 -0.16 10.63 -5.81
CA SER A 98 -0.19 9.27 -5.27
C SER A 98 0.98 9.04 -4.33
N SER A 99 2.20 9.31 -4.78
CA SER A 99 3.42 9.13 -4.00
C SER A 99 3.37 9.94 -2.69
N ILE A 100 3.03 11.22 -2.75
CA ILE A 100 2.93 12.09 -1.57
C ILE A 100 1.90 11.55 -0.57
N VAL A 101 0.72 11.15 -1.06
CA VAL A 101 -0.36 10.66 -0.23
C VAL A 101 0.00 9.30 0.41
N VAL A 102 0.65 8.39 -0.32
CA VAL A 102 1.15 7.13 0.24
C VAL A 102 2.22 7.40 1.31
N PHE A 103 3.18 8.29 1.04
CA PHE A 103 4.20 8.67 2.02
C PHE A 103 3.59 9.28 3.29
N ALA A 104 2.59 10.14 3.16
CA ALA A 104 1.85 10.68 4.30
C ALA A 104 1.15 9.57 5.08
N GLY A 105 0.55 8.60 4.39
CA GLY A 105 -0.08 7.43 5.02
C GLY A 105 0.91 6.57 5.81
N ILE A 106 2.08 6.28 5.24
CA ILE A 106 3.15 5.55 5.93
C ILE A 106 3.64 6.35 7.15
N GLY A 107 3.85 7.66 7.01
CA GLY A 107 4.28 8.51 8.11
C GLY A 107 3.28 8.54 9.26
N LEU A 108 1.98 8.64 8.96
CA LEU A 108 0.92 8.57 9.96
C LEU A 108 0.84 7.21 10.65
N TYR A 109 1.05 6.12 9.90
CA TYR A 109 1.12 4.78 10.48
C TYR A 109 2.29 4.65 11.45
N LEU A 110 3.49 5.06 11.05
CA LEU A 110 4.67 5.03 11.91
C LEU A 110 4.49 5.92 13.15
N TYR A 111 3.88 7.10 12.99
CA TYR A 111 3.53 7.97 14.11
C TYR A 111 2.57 7.28 15.09
N ALA A 112 1.52 6.65 14.57
CA ALA A 112 0.54 5.93 15.38
C ALA A 112 1.21 4.78 16.15
N VAL A 113 2.06 3.99 15.50
CA VAL A 113 2.77 2.88 16.14
C VAL A 113 3.77 3.38 17.19
N TRP A 114 4.47 4.49 16.95
CA TRP A 114 5.53 4.95 17.85
C TRP A 114 5.01 5.77 19.04
N TYR A 115 3.89 6.48 18.88
CA TYR A 115 3.40 7.45 19.88
C TYR A 115 1.98 7.20 20.39
N ALA A 116 1.20 6.31 19.76
CA ALA A 116 -0.15 5.98 20.21
C ALA A 116 -0.27 4.58 20.85
N GLU A 117 0.84 3.85 20.96
CA GLU A 117 1.06 2.79 21.96
C GLU A 117 1.66 3.38 23.25
#